data_AF-A0A2N1R4R3-F1
#
_entry.id   AF-A0A2N1R4R3-F1
#
_cell.length_a   1.000
_cell.length_b   1.000
_cell.length_c   1.000
_cell.angle_alpha   90.00
_cell.angle_beta   90.00
_cell.angle_gamma   90.00
#
_symmetry.space_group_name_H-M   'P 1'
#
loop_
_entity.id
_entity.type
_entity.pdbx_description
1 polymer ?
#
loop_
_entity_poly.entity_id
_entity_poly.type
_entity_poly.pdbx_seq_one_letter_code
_entity_poly.pdbx_strand_id
1 'polypeptide(L)'
;RETASVDYYVTFDSFAVGAAWGDYLVKNASGKGNNLYLYAGAASDNNAFIFFDGAWSVLQPKIADGTFIVRNSTEAVKLMSKAKLSREELGKIIGQVTTDWNFSVAKNKAEADTTKAKKAFKGTVFICAPNDGTARAIADVYSADRDVKKFYITGQDAEVASVQYIINGKQSMTVLKDVRVLVNDAIAAAVAYLKGGTPAKTTSYNNGKVDVPAKPSAIITVTKENVKATIVDSGYYPSSYFSGLE
;
A
#
# COMPACT_ATOMS: atom_id res chain seq x y z
N ARG A 1 -22.39 6.07 -6.96
CA ARG A 1 -21.79 5.26 -8.06
C ARG A 1 -22.81 5.20 -9.19
N GLU A 2 -22.39 5.08 -10.46
CA GLU A 2 -23.30 4.92 -11.63
C GLU A 2 -24.17 6.13 -12.00
N THR A 3 -23.68 7.36 -11.77
CA THR A 3 -24.37 8.59 -12.22
C THR A 3 -23.50 9.36 -13.22
N ALA A 4 -24.16 10.07 -14.14
CA ALA A 4 -23.52 11.01 -15.05
C ALA A 4 -23.28 12.38 -14.40
N SER A 5 -23.84 12.63 -13.21
CA SER A 5 -23.77 13.90 -12.48
C SER A 5 -22.50 14.01 -11.61
N VAL A 6 -21.35 13.58 -12.14
CA VAL A 6 -20.05 13.76 -11.48
C VAL A 6 -19.15 14.56 -12.42
N ASP A 7 -18.97 15.83 -12.09
CA ASP A 7 -18.25 16.76 -12.96
C ASP A 7 -16.73 16.60 -12.88
N TYR A 8 -16.20 16.20 -11.72
CA TYR A 8 -14.77 16.05 -11.46
C TYR A 8 -14.52 15.12 -10.27
N TYR A 9 -13.39 14.38 -10.29
CA TYR A 9 -12.98 13.52 -9.19
C TYR A 9 -11.64 13.95 -8.59
N VAL A 10 -11.69 14.47 -7.36
CA VAL A 10 -10.50 14.79 -6.54
C VAL A 10 -10.15 13.55 -5.73
N THR A 11 -8.98 12.97 -5.99
CA THR A 11 -8.55 11.72 -5.34
C THR A 11 -7.03 11.65 -5.27
N PHE A 12 -6.50 10.82 -4.38
CA PHE A 12 -5.15 10.28 -4.57
C PHE A 12 -5.19 9.15 -5.61
N ASP A 13 -4.06 8.90 -6.27
CA ASP A 13 -3.94 7.74 -7.15
C ASP A 13 -3.73 6.46 -6.33
N SER A 14 -4.82 5.77 -6.02
CA SER A 14 -4.77 4.49 -5.30
C SER A 14 -3.92 3.43 -6.02
N PHE A 15 -3.84 3.46 -7.35
CA PHE A 15 -2.99 2.51 -8.08
C PHE A 15 -1.51 2.83 -7.79
N ALA A 16 -1.15 4.10 -7.81
CA ALA A 16 0.21 4.55 -7.49
C ALA A 16 0.61 4.21 -6.03
N VAL A 17 -0.33 4.24 -5.07
CA VAL A 17 -0.06 3.81 -3.69
C VAL A 17 0.38 2.34 -3.66
N GLY A 18 -0.37 1.47 -4.35
CA GLY A 18 -0.01 0.06 -4.49
C GLY A 18 1.33 -0.15 -5.19
N ALA A 19 1.55 0.56 -6.29
CA ALA A 19 2.80 0.48 -7.04
C ALA A 19 4.00 0.90 -6.17
N ALA A 20 3.86 1.95 -5.35
CA ALA A 20 4.90 2.41 -4.43
C ALA A 20 5.29 1.36 -3.38
N TRP A 21 4.34 0.52 -2.92
CA TRP A 21 4.65 -0.63 -2.07
C TRP A 21 5.53 -1.64 -2.79
N GLY A 22 5.15 -1.99 -4.02
CA GLY A 22 5.91 -2.89 -4.88
C GLY A 22 7.32 -2.36 -5.12
N ASP A 23 7.45 -1.10 -5.53
CA ASP A 23 8.74 -0.46 -5.82
C ASP A 23 9.66 -0.47 -4.61
N TYR A 24 9.12 -0.18 -3.43
CA TYR A 24 9.89 -0.24 -2.18
C TYR A 24 10.44 -1.64 -1.92
N LEU A 25 9.59 -2.67 -2.04
CA LEU A 25 10.02 -4.06 -1.82
C LEU A 25 11.05 -4.50 -2.85
N VAL A 26 10.82 -4.19 -4.14
CA VAL A 26 11.75 -4.51 -5.24
C VAL A 26 13.11 -3.84 -5.03
N LYS A 27 13.14 -2.56 -4.66
CA LYS A 27 14.38 -1.81 -4.40
C LYS A 27 15.20 -2.42 -3.26
N ASN A 28 14.55 -3.04 -2.28
CA ASN A 28 15.19 -3.64 -1.11
C ASN A 28 15.51 -5.14 -1.28
N ALA A 29 15.11 -5.74 -2.39
CA ALA A 29 15.41 -7.11 -2.72
C ALA A 29 16.71 -7.24 -3.51
N SER A 30 17.45 -8.31 -3.26
CA SER A 30 18.67 -8.65 -3.98
C SER A 30 18.62 -10.11 -4.42
N GLY A 31 19.08 -10.39 -5.64
CA GLY A 31 19.12 -11.76 -6.17
C GLY A 31 17.72 -12.38 -6.33
N LYS A 32 17.66 -13.71 -6.27
CA LYS A 32 16.43 -14.51 -6.45
C LYS A 32 16.04 -15.27 -5.19
N GLY A 33 14.78 -15.72 -5.14
CA GLY A 33 14.29 -16.57 -4.06
C GLY A 33 13.84 -15.82 -2.81
N ASN A 34 13.64 -14.51 -2.88
CA ASN A 34 13.21 -13.69 -1.75
C ASN A 34 11.79 -14.09 -1.31
N ASN A 35 11.59 -14.36 -0.03
CA ASN A 35 10.30 -14.81 0.51
C ASN A 35 9.33 -13.63 0.58
N LEU A 36 8.25 -13.67 -0.23
CA LEU A 36 7.24 -12.63 -0.32
C LEU A 36 5.94 -13.08 0.33
N TYR A 37 5.41 -12.25 1.23
CA TYR A 37 4.11 -12.41 1.86
C TYR A 37 3.21 -11.26 1.45
N LEU A 38 2.05 -11.59 0.91
CA LEU A 38 1.08 -10.62 0.40
C LEU A 38 -0.04 -10.45 1.43
N TYR A 39 -0.48 -9.22 1.66
CA TYR A 39 -1.66 -8.89 2.44
C TYR A 39 -2.47 -7.84 1.70
N ALA A 40 -3.79 -7.91 1.81
CA ALA A 40 -4.71 -7.02 1.11
C ALA A 40 -5.75 -6.40 2.05
N GLY A 41 -6.39 -5.33 1.60
CA GLY A 41 -7.53 -4.73 2.29
C GLY A 41 -8.80 -5.59 2.24
N ALA A 42 -9.91 -5.02 2.70
CA ALA A 42 -11.22 -5.67 2.68
C ALA A 42 -11.74 -5.90 1.24
N ALA A 43 -12.30 -7.07 0.96
CA ALA A 43 -12.90 -7.37 -0.36
C ALA A 43 -14.19 -6.57 -0.65
N SER A 44 -14.81 -6.00 0.38
CA SER A 44 -15.94 -5.08 0.26
C SER A 44 -15.51 -3.67 -0.17
N ASP A 45 -14.22 -3.34 -0.06
CA ASP A 45 -13.65 -2.06 -0.43
C ASP A 45 -13.07 -2.12 -1.86
N ASN A 46 -13.50 -1.19 -2.71
CA ASN A 46 -12.96 -1.12 -4.07
C ASN A 46 -11.50 -0.68 -4.10
N ASN A 47 -11.06 0.15 -3.15
CA ASN A 47 -9.68 0.62 -3.11
C ASN A 47 -8.71 -0.53 -2.81
N ALA A 48 -9.12 -1.53 -2.01
CA ALA A 48 -8.32 -2.73 -1.79
C ALA A 48 -7.92 -3.43 -3.10
N PHE A 49 -8.82 -3.48 -4.09
CA PHE A 49 -8.50 -4.03 -5.42
C PHE A 49 -7.54 -3.14 -6.19
N ILE A 50 -7.73 -1.82 -6.18
CA ILE A 50 -6.87 -0.88 -6.92
C ILE A 50 -5.46 -0.86 -6.33
N PHE A 51 -5.34 -0.83 -4.99
CA PHE A 51 -4.07 -0.93 -4.30
C PHE A 51 -3.35 -2.25 -4.63
N PHE A 52 -4.08 -3.38 -4.56
CA PHE A 52 -3.49 -4.68 -4.85
C PHE A 52 -3.08 -4.81 -6.32
N ASP A 53 -3.86 -4.28 -7.25
CA ASP A 53 -3.51 -4.23 -8.68
C ASP A 53 -2.26 -3.37 -8.93
N GLY A 54 -2.17 -2.22 -8.28
CA GLY A 54 -0.96 -1.37 -8.29
C GLY A 54 0.28 -2.14 -7.81
N ALA A 55 0.19 -2.80 -6.65
CA ALA A 55 1.28 -3.62 -6.12
C ALA A 55 1.63 -4.79 -7.05
N TRP A 56 0.61 -5.47 -7.59
CA TRP A 56 0.78 -6.58 -8.52
C TRP A 56 1.49 -6.14 -9.80
N SER A 57 1.20 -4.96 -10.33
CA SER A 57 1.84 -4.45 -11.55
C SER A 57 3.36 -4.34 -11.44
N VAL A 58 3.88 -4.11 -10.22
CA VAL A 58 5.31 -4.02 -9.94
C VAL A 58 5.89 -5.35 -9.46
N LEU A 59 5.17 -6.07 -8.58
CA LEU A 59 5.65 -7.31 -7.99
C LEU A 59 5.57 -8.49 -8.96
N GLN A 60 4.54 -8.57 -9.81
CA GLN A 60 4.33 -9.71 -10.69
C GLN A 60 5.51 -10.02 -11.61
N PRO A 61 6.11 -9.04 -12.32
CA PRO A 61 7.31 -9.30 -13.13
C PRO A 61 8.46 -9.90 -12.30
N LYS A 62 8.58 -9.49 -11.04
CA LYS A 62 9.60 -9.96 -10.09
C LYS A 62 9.26 -11.29 -9.43
N ILE A 63 7.99 -11.67 -9.40
CA ILE A 63 7.58 -13.02 -9.04
C ILE A 63 7.88 -13.95 -10.23
N ALA A 64 7.54 -13.53 -11.45
CA ALA A 64 7.75 -14.31 -12.67
C ALA A 64 9.22 -14.60 -12.97
N ASP A 65 10.12 -13.64 -12.73
CA ASP A 65 11.57 -13.83 -12.94
C ASP A 65 12.28 -14.59 -11.80
N GLY A 66 11.55 -14.91 -10.73
CA GLY A 66 12.02 -15.62 -9.54
C GLY A 66 12.73 -14.74 -8.51
N THR A 67 12.75 -13.42 -8.67
CA THR A 67 13.23 -12.47 -7.64
C THR A 67 12.48 -12.71 -6.32
N PHE A 68 11.15 -12.80 -6.39
CA PHE A 68 10.26 -13.10 -5.27
C PHE A 68 9.57 -14.46 -5.40
N ILE A 69 9.33 -15.11 -4.28
CA ILE A 69 8.53 -16.33 -4.17
C ILE A 69 7.39 -16.08 -3.18
N VAL A 70 6.15 -16.12 -3.66
CA VAL A 70 4.96 -15.93 -2.81
C VAL A 70 4.80 -17.11 -1.85
N ARG A 71 4.63 -16.83 -0.55
CA ARG A 71 4.57 -17.85 0.51
C ARG A 71 3.20 -18.07 1.14
N ASN A 72 2.24 -17.16 0.93
CA ASN A 72 0.95 -17.19 1.63
C ASN A 72 -0.29 -17.09 0.72
N SER A 73 -0.14 -17.20 -0.61
CA SER A 73 -1.28 -17.26 -1.53
C SER A 73 -1.02 -18.25 -2.66
N THR A 74 -1.82 -19.31 -2.72
CA THR A 74 -1.77 -20.27 -3.82
C THR A 74 -2.42 -19.72 -5.08
N GLU A 75 -3.42 -18.83 -4.96
CA GLU A 75 -4.04 -18.16 -6.11
C GLU A 75 -3.05 -17.19 -6.78
N ALA A 76 -2.26 -16.43 -6.00
CA ALA A 76 -1.22 -15.58 -6.56
C ALA A 76 -0.14 -16.40 -7.29
N VAL A 77 0.24 -17.57 -6.77
CA VAL A 77 1.19 -18.47 -7.43
C VAL A 77 0.63 -19.00 -8.76
N LYS A 78 -0.66 -19.39 -8.81
CA LYS A 78 -1.31 -19.82 -10.07
C LYS A 78 -1.31 -18.72 -11.14
N LEU A 79 -1.43 -17.46 -10.70
CA LEU A 79 -1.53 -16.29 -11.57
C LEU A 79 -0.18 -15.60 -11.81
N MET A 80 0.94 -16.14 -11.30
CA MET A 80 2.24 -15.46 -11.28
C MET A 80 2.82 -15.10 -12.65
N SER A 81 2.32 -15.70 -13.74
CA SER A 81 2.72 -15.39 -15.12
C SER A 81 1.81 -14.36 -15.81
N LYS A 82 0.78 -13.85 -15.12
CA LYS A 82 -0.23 -12.94 -15.68
C LYS A 82 -0.10 -11.53 -15.11
N ALA A 83 0.40 -10.61 -15.92
CA ALA A 83 0.64 -9.23 -15.51
C ALA A 83 -0.65 -8.43 -15.21
N LYS A 84 -1.69 -8.61 -16.02
CA LYS A 84 -2.98 -7.93 -15.85
C LYS A 84 -4.04 -8.93 -15.39
N LEU A 85 -4.57 -8.73 -14.20
CA LEU A 85 -5.59 -9.59 -13.62
C LEU A 85 -6.99 -8.97 -13.81
N SER A 86 -7.99 -9.81 -14.01
CA SER A 86 -9.38 -9.38 -13.91
C SER A 86 -9.73 -9.10 -12.45
N ARG A 87 -10.83 -8.37 -12.21
CA ARG A 87 -11.35 -8.15 -10.86
C ARG A 87 -11.63 -9.47 -10.12
N GLU A 88 -12.15 -10.48 -10.83
CA GLU A 88 -12.42 -11.79 -10.25
C GLU A 88 -11.13 -12.49 -9.81
N GLU A 89 -10.08 -12.43 -10.63
CA GLU A 89 -8.76 -13.01 -10.32
C GLU A 89 -8.10 -12.29 -9.14
N LEU A 90 -8.13 -10.96 -9.11
CA LEU A 90 -7.71 -10.18 -7.95
C LEU A 90 -8.49 -10.60 -6.70
N GLY A 91 -9.81 -10.77 -6.82
CA GLY A 91 -10.68 -11.19 -5.72
C GLY A 91 -10.31 -12.56 -5.13
N LYS A 92 -9.88 -13.51 -5.97
CA LYS A 92 -9.39 -14.82 -5.51
C LYS A 92 -8.12 -14.69 -4.67
N ILE A 93 -7.18 -13.82 -5.06
CA ILE A 93 -5.96 -13.56 -4.29
C ILE A 93 -6.30 -12.82 -2.99
N ILE A 94 -7.03 -11.71 -3.09
CA ILE A 94 -7.44 -10.87 -1.95
C ILE A 94 -8.20 -11.71 -0.92
N GLY A 95 -9.11 -12.59 -1.35
CA GLY A 95 -9.82 -13.48 -0.43
C GLY A 95 -8.90 -14.40 0.39
N GLN A 96 -7.73 -14.76 -0.15
CA GLN A 96 -6.74 -15.53 0.59
C GLN A 96 -5.89 -14.69 1.54
N VAL A 97 -5.70 -13.40 1.27
CA VAL A 97 -4.72 -12.56 1.99
C VAL A 97 -5.32 -11.30 2.64
N THR A 98 -6.64 -11.20 2.67
CA THR A 98 -7.36 -10.07 3.25
C THR A 98 -7.05 -9.91 4.73
N THR A 99 -6.84 -8.65 5.11
CA THR A 99 -6.76 -8.17 6.49
C THR A 99 -8.08 -7.60 6.97
N ASP A 100 -9.06 -7.44 6.07
CA ASP A 100 -10.33 -6.76 6.31
C ASP A 100 -10.18 -5.36 6.92
N TRP A 101 -9.03 -4.70 6.66
CA TRP A 101 -8.63 -3.44 7.31
C TRP A 101 -8.66 -3.49 8.85
N ASN A 102 -8.51 -4.69 9.41
CA ASN A 102 -8.68 -4.95 10.83
C ASN A 102 -7.38 -5.48 11.45
N PHE A 103 -6.98 -4.88 12.57
CA PHE A 103 -5.73 -5.21 13.27
C PHE A 103 -5.70 -6.68 13.71
N SER A 104 -6.77 -7.18 14.33
CA SER A 104 -6.84 -8.55 14.83
C SER A 104 -6.87 -9.57 13.70
N VAL A 105 -7.59 -9.28 12.60
CA VAL A 105 -7.60 -10.15 11.42
C VAL A 105 -6.20 -10.21 10.80
N ALA A 106 -5.52 -9.07 10.63
CA ALA A 106 -4.16 -9.02 10.11
C ALA A 106 -3.17 -9.80 10.99
N LYS A 107 -3.25 -9.61 12.32
CA LYS A 107 -2.42 -10.33 13.29
C LYS A 107 -2.63 -11.84 13.21
N ASN A 108 -3.89 -12.30 13.32
CA ASN A 108 -4.22 -13.72 13.27
C ASN A 108 -3.78 -14.37 11.95
N LYS A 109 -3.88 -13.61 10.85
CA LYS A 109 -3.44 -14.05 9.53
C LYS A 109 -1.91 -14.22 9.49
N ALA A 110 -1.18 -13.24 9.98
CA ALA A 110 0.28 -13.32 10.08
C ALA A 110 0.73 -14.46 10.98
N GLU A 111 0.06 -14.70 12.12
CA GLU A 111 0.36 -15.82 13.02
C GLU A 111 0.13 -17.17 12.33
N ALA A 112 -0.95 -17.30 11.56
CA ALA A 112 -1.20 -18.50 10.77
C ALA A 112 -0.14 -18.71 9.68
N ASP A 113 0.29 -17.64 9.02
CA ASP A 113 1.30 -17.69 7.95
C ASP A 113 2.69 -18.04 8.51
N THR A 114 3.11 -17.46 9.63
CA THR A 114 4.41 -17.76 10.28
C THR A 114 4.44 -19.15 10.91
N THR A 115 3.31 -19.62 11.46
CA THR A 115 3.18 -20.98 12.01
C THR A 115 3.27 -22.05 10.91
N LYS A 116 2.64 -21.83 9.76
CA LYS A 116 2.69 -22.76 8.62
C LYS A 116 4.01 -22.71 7.86
N ALA A 117 4.72 -21.59 7.93
CA ALA A 117 5.97 -21.38 7.20
C ALA A 117 7.07 -22.32 7.68
N LYS A 118 7.66 -23.06 6.74
CA LYS A 118 8.92 -23.79 6.97
C LYS A 118 10.02 -22.78 7.31
N LYS A 119 11.04 -23.20 8.07
CA LYS A 119 12.20 -22.37 8.40
C LYS A 119 12.85 -21.71 7.17
N ALA A 120 12.92 -22.42 6.04
CA ALA A 120 13.45 -21.91 4.77
C ALA A 120 12.63 -20.77 4.13
N PHE A 121 11.38 -20.57 4.56
CA PHE A 121 10.50 -19.50 4.07
C PHE A 121 10.57 -18.24 4.95
N LYS A 122 11.43 -18.25 5.97
CA LYS A 122 11.71 -17.15 6.89
C LYS A 122 13.05 -16.49 6.51
N GLY A 123 13.89 -16.12 7.48
CA GLY A 123 15.14 -15.40 7.23
C GLY A 123 14.88 -13.93 6.93
N THR A 124 15.28 -13.45 5.76
CA THR A 124 14.89 -12.13 5.25
C THR A 124 13.59 -12.26 4.46
N VAL A 125 12.54 -11.55 4.88
CA VAL A 125 11.22 -11.62 4.24
C VAL A 125 10.73 -10.25 3.77
N PHE A 126 9.84 -10.27 2.78
CA PHE A 126 9.24 -9.09 2.17
C PHE A 126 7.74 -9.18 2.34
N ILE A 127 7.13 -8.12 2.87
CA ILE A 127 5.74 -8.13 3.32
C ILE A 127 5.03 -6.93 2.67
N CYS A 128 4.13 -7.23 1.75
CA CYS A 128 3.25 -6.22 1.16
C CYS A 128 2.03 -6.06 2.08
N ALA A 129 2.12 -5.18 3.07
CA ALA A 129 1.00 -4.85 3.96
C ALA A 129 0.22 -3.63 3.44
N PRO A 130 -1.13 -3.65 3.54
CA PRO A 130 -1.97 -2.76 2.74
C PRO A 130 -2.28 -1.41 3.41
N ASN A 131 -2.06 -1.26 4.72
CA ASN A 131 -2.11 0.02 5.45
C ASN A 131 -1.33 -0.05 6.76
N ASP A 132 -1.18 1.09 7.43
CA ASP A 132 -0.36 1.24 8.62
C ASP A 132 -0.84 0.41 9.82
N GLY A 133 -2.13 0.46 10.16
CA GLY A 133 -2.67 -0.34 11.27
C GLY A 133 -2.42 -1.84 11.09
N THR A 134 -2.69 -2.38 9.91
CA THR A 134 -2.44 -3.80 9.62
C THR A 134 -0.96 -4.12 9.49
N ALA A 135 -0.15 -3.20 8.95
CA ALA A 135 1.30 -3.34 8.88
C ALA A 135 1.92 -3.51 10.27
N ARG A 136 1.52 -2.70 11.26
CA ARG A 136 2.02 -2.86 12.63
C ARG A 136 1.64 -4.21 13.23
N ALA A 137 0.39 -4.64 13.06
CA ALA A 137 -0.09 -5.94 13.52
C ALA A 137 0.74 -7.10 12.95
N ILE A 138 1.03 -7.04 11.65
CA ILE A 138 1.84 -8.04 10.95
C ILE A 138 3.30 -7.94 11.39
N ALA A 139 3.87 -6.75 11.46
CA ALA A 139 5.25 -6.51 11.89
C ALA A 139 5.52 -7.08 13.29
N ASP A 140 4.60 -6.88 14.24
CA ASP A 140 4.73 -7.40 15.59
C ASP A 140 4.84 -8.94 15.59
N VAL A 141 4.05 -9.64 14.75
CA VAL A 141 4.12 -11.10 14.61
C VAL A 141 5.43 -11.56 13.98
N TYR A 142 5.85 -10.95 12.87
CA TYR A 142 7.09 -11.34 12.19
C TYR A 142 8.32 -11.01 13.02
N SER A 143 8.30 -9.94 13.81
CA SER A 143 9.41 -9.58 14.72
C SER A 143 9.55 -10.55 15.89
N ALA A 144 8.47 -11.19 16.32
CA ALA A 144 8.48 -12.19 17.40
C ALA A 144 8.99 -13.57 16.94
N ASP A 145 9.00 -13.83 15.63
CA ASP A 145 9.46 -15.09 15.06
C ASP A 145 10.99 -15.14 15.00
N ARG A 146 11.59 -16.01 15.82
CA ARG A 146 13.06 -16.13 15.94
C ARG A 146 13.78 -16.52 14.65
N ASP A 147 13.08 -17.14 13.70
CA ASP A 147 13.64 -17.51 12.41
C ASP A 147 13.53 -16.39 11.37
N VAL A 148 12.74 -15.34 11.62
CA VAL A 148 12.75 -14.10 10.84
C VAL A 148 13.89 -13.22 11.34
N LYS A 149 14.88 -12.99 10.48
CA LYS A 149 16.10 -12.22 10.80
C LYS A 149 15.99 -10.76 10.39
N LYS A 150 15.22 -10.49 9.34
CA LYS A 150 14.95 -9.17 8.80
C LYS A 150 13.63 -9.20 8.05
N PHE A 151 12.87 -8.12 8.08
CA PHE A 151 11.72 -7.96 7.19
C PHE A 151 11.68 -6.56 6.61
N TYR A 152 11.15 -6.47 5.39
CA TYR A 152 10.71 -5.22 4.78
C TYR A 152 9.20 -5.23 4.70
N ILE A 153 8.54 -4.24 5.29
CA ILE A 153 7.07 -4.17 5.36
C ILE A 153 6.57 -2.78 4.95
N THR A 154 5.54 -2.80 4.10
CA THR A 154 4.91 -1.60 3.55
C THR A 154 3.74 -1.12 4.40
N GLY A 155 3.18 0.04 4.07
CA GLY A 155 1.99 0.61 4.70
C GLY A 155 1.49 1.83 3.95
N GLN A 156 0.42 2.43 4.43
CA GLN A 156 -0.09 3.72 3.95
C GLN A 156 -0.84 4.43 5.06
N ASP A 157 -1.06 5.73 4.85
CA ASP A 157 -1.80 6.69 5.68
C ASP A 157 -0.92 7.54 6.62
N ALA A 158 0.33 7.13 6.84
CA ALA A 158 1.23 7.80 7.78
C ALA A 158 0.58 8.00 9.16
N GLU A 159 -0.03 6.95 9.71
CA GLU A 159 -0.56 6.98 11.07
C GLU A 159 0.57 7.29 12.06
N VAL A 160 0.32 8.13 13.06
CA VAL A 160 1.33 8.55 14.06
C VAL A 160 2.08 7.36 14.64
N ALA A 161 1.37 6.28 14.99
CA ALA A 161 2.00 5.06 15.52
C ALA A 161 2.90 4.36 14.50
N SER A 162 2.55 4.36 13.21
CA SER A 162 3.38 3.78 12.15
C SER A 162 4.57 4.65 11.79
N VAL A 163 4.42 5.98 11.81
CA VAL A 163 5.55 6.90 11.71
C VAL A 163 6.55 6.64 12.85
N GLN A 164 6.07 6.45 14.09
CA GLN A 164 6.93 6.06 15.21
C GLN A 164 7.57 4.66 15.01
N TYR A 165 6.86 3.69 14.43
CA TYR A 165 7.44 2.40 14.05
C TYR A 165 8.54 2.55 13.00
N ILE A 166 8.38 3.45 12.02
CA ILE A 166 9.40 3.73 11.01
C ILE A 166 10.66 4.33 11.65
N ILE A 167 10.50 5.31 12.53
CA ILE A 167 11.61 5.90 13.29
C ILE A 167 12.38 4.82 14.07
N ASN A 168 11.63 3.91 14.71
CA ASN A 168 12.17 2.81 15.51
C ASN A 168 12.62 1.59 14.67
N GLY A 169 12.51 1.63 13.34
CA GLY A 169 12.89 0.52 12.46
C GLY A 169 11.99 -0.73 12.55
N LYS A 170 10.78 -0.60 13.10
CA LYS A 170 9.77 -1.68 13.22
C LYS A 170 8.81 -1.78 12.03
N GLN A 171 8.68 -0.72 11.24
CA GLN A 171 7.99 -0.69 9.95
C GLN A 171 8.91 -0.03 8.93
N SER A 172 8.92 -0.48 7.68
CA SER A 172 9.97 -0.09 6.73
C SER A 172 9.59 1.15 5.92
N MET A 173 8.31 1.28 5.57
CA MET A 173 7.76 2.45 4.90
C MET A 173 6.27 2.64 5.16
N THR A 174 5.79 3.84 4.87
CA THR A 174 4.37 4.15 4.69
C THR A 174 4.22 5.07 3.48
N VAL A 175 3.03 5.12 2.88
CA VAL A 175 2.67 6.11 1.87
C VAL A 175 1.86 7.22 2.53
N LEU A 176 2.44 8.43 2.57
CA LEU A 176 1.72 9.64 2.95
C LEU A 176 0.84 10.09 1.80
N LYS A 177 -0.46 10.17 2.10
CA LYS A 177 -1.48 10.84 1.30
C LYS A 177 -1.80 12.16 1.98
N ASP A 178 -1.07 13.22 1.64
CA ASP A 178 -1.19 14.50 2.34
C ASP A 178 -2.56 15.14 2.06
N VAL A 179 -3.48 15.00 3.01
CA VAL A 179 -4.85 15.49 2.91
C VAL A 179 -4.90 17.00 2.67
N ARG A 180 -3.87 17.76 3.09
CA ARG A 180 -3.78 19.20 2.82
C ARG A 180 -3.68 19.48 1.32
N VAL A 181 -2.96 18.63 0.57
CA VAL A 181 -2.87 18.70 -0.89
C VAL A 181 -4.23 18.39 -1.52
N LEU A 182 -4.90 17.33 -1.06
CA LEU A 182 -6.22 16.95 -1.57
C LEU A 182 -7.27 18.06 -1.34
N VAL A 183 -7.24 18.71 -0.18
CA VAL A 183 -8.11 19.85 0.15
C VAL A 183 -7.82 21.04 -0.76
N ASN A 184 -6.54 21.38 -0.98
CA ASN A 184 -6.16 22.46 -1.88
C ASN A 184 -6.57 22.18 -3.33
N ASP A 185 -6.41 20.94 -3.80
CA ASP A 185 -6.85 20.52 -5.13
C ASP A 185 -8.38 20.61 -5.29
N ALA A 186 -9.13 20.25 -4.24
CA ALA A 186 -10.59 20.38 -4.22
C ALA A 186 -11.05 21.84 -4.26
N ILE A 187 -10.41 22.72 -3.47
CA ILE A 187 -10.68 24.16 -3.50
C ILE A 187 -10.35 24.74 -4.88
N ALA A 188 -9.21 24.39 -5.45
CA ALA A 188 -8.79 24.85 -6.77
C ALA A 188 -9.79 24.41 -7.86
N ALA A 189 -10.27 23.16 -7.80
CA ALA A 189 -11.29 22.67 -8.71
C ALA A 189 -12.62 23.45 -8.57
N ALA A 190 -13.09 23.66 -7.34
CA ALA A 190 -14.30 24.43 -7.08
C ALA A 190 -14.19 25.88 -7.58
N VAL A 191 -13.07 26.55 -7.32
CA VAL A 191 -12.81 27.92 -7.79
C VAL A 191 -12.77 27.99 -9.33
N ALA A 192 -12.22 26.99 -10.00
CA ALA A 192 -12.20 26.94 -11.46
C ALA A 192 -13.63 26.94 -12.02
N TYR A 193 -14.52 26.11 -11.47
CA TYR A 193 -15.93 26.08 -11.86
C TYR A 193 -16.66 27.39 -11.53
N LEU A 194 -16.46 27.96 -10.34
CA LEU A 194 -17.07 29.24 -9.96
C LEU A 194 -16.67 30.40 -10.87
N LYS A 195 -15.48 30.33 -11.49
CA LYS A 195 -15.00 31.31 -12.48
C LYS A 195 -15.46 31.01 -13.91
N GLY A 196 -16.34 30.02 -14.11
CA GLY A 196 -16.85 29.61 -15.42
C GLY A 196 -15.89 28.74 -16.24
N GLY A 197 -14.80 28.27 -15.65
CA GLY A 197 -13.83 27.37 -16.28
C GLY A 197 -14.00 25.92 -15.86
N THR A 198 -13.03 25.09 -16.22
CA THR A 198 -12.92 23.69 -15.76
C THR A 198 -11.57 23.45 -15.05
N PRO A 199 -11.52 22.54 -14.06
CA PRO A 199 -10.26 22.18 -13.41
C PRO A 199 -9.29 21.48 -14.36
N ALA A 200 -8.00 21.52 -14.05
CA ALA A 200 -6.98 20.78 -14.80
C ALA A 200 -7.27 19.26 -14.78
N LYS A 201 -7.05 18.57 -15.89
CA LYS A 201 -7.29 17.13 -16.05
C LYS A 201 -6.02 16.46 -16.59
N THR A 202 -5.58 15.38 -15.94
CA THR A 202 -4.48 14.53 -16.46
C THR A 202 -4.93 13.10 -16.73
N THR A 203 -6.06 12.67 -16.15
CA THR A 203 -6.62 11.34 -16.35
C THR A 203 -8.14 11.35 -16.18
N SER A 204 -8.77 10.18 -16.22
CA SER A 204 -10.17 9.97 -15.85
C SER A 204 -10.38 8.62 -15.18
N TYR A 205 -11.38 8.55 -14.30
CA TYR A 205 -11.79 7.31 -13.63
C TYR A 205 -13.21 6.95 -14.03
N ASN A 206 -13.39 5.73 -14.55
CA ASN A 206 -14.71 5.22 -14.90
C ASN A 206 -15.51 4.92 -13.63
N ASN A 207 -16.70 5.52 -13.50
CA ASN A 207 -17.58 5.31 -12.35
C ASN A 207 -18.72 4.29 -12.60
N GLY A 208 -18.61 3.53 -13.69
CA GLY A 208 -19.64 2.62 -14.23
C GLY A 208 -20.57 3.25 -15.28
N LYS A 209 -20.52 4.57 -15.48
CA LYS A 209 -21.38 5.28 -16.44
C LYS A 209 -20.65 6.30 -17.30
N VAL A 210 -19.72 7.05 -16.70
CA VAL A 210 -18.91 8.05 -17.38
C VAL A 210 -17.46 7.97 -16.92
N ASP A 211 -16.55 8.41 -17.79
CA ASP A 211 -15.14 8.63 -17.44
C ASP A 211 -15.01 10.00 -16.79
N VAL A 212 -15.03 10.02 -15.46
CA VAL A 212 -14.99 11.24 -14.67
C VAL A 212 -13.59 11.86 -14.77
N PRO A 213 -13.45 13.13 -15.19
CA PRO A 213 -12.14 13.76 -15.29
C PRO A 213 -11.49 13.94 -13.92
N ALA A 214 -10.17 13.75 -13.86
CA ALA A 214 -9.41 13.83 -12.63
C ALA A 214 -7.97 14.32 -12.86
N LYS A 215 -7.37 14.85 -11.80
CA LYS A 215 -5.94 15.04 -11.63
C LYS A 215 -5.59 14.51 -10.24
N PRO A 216 -5.02 13.31 -10.12
CA PRO A 216 -4.74 12.72 -8.82
C PRO A 216 -3.72 13.55 -8.04
N SER A 217 -3.96 13.75 -6.76
CA SER A 217 -3.00 14.37 -5.84
C SER A 217 -1.78 13.47 -5.67
N ALA A 218 -0.60 14.09 -5.54
CA ALA A 218 0.65 13.37 -5.36
C ALA A 218 0.67 12.58 -4.04
N ILE A 219 1.35 11.43 -4.07
CA ILE A 219 1.64 10.61 -2.89
C ILE A 219 3.13 10.69 -2.58
N ILE A 220 3.50 10.41 -1.32
CA ILE A 220 4.90 10.44 -0.89
C ILE A 220 5.22 9.14 -0.16
N THR A 221 6.21 8.39 -0.65
CA THR A 221 6.79 7.27 0.11
C THR A 221 7.63 7.82 1.25
N VAL A 222 7.25 7.48 2.48
CA VAL A 222 7.91 7.88 3.71
C VAL A 222 8.67 6.68 4.29
N THR A 223 9.96 6.90 4.54
CA THR A 223 10.90 5.93 5.10
C THR A 223 11.68 6.60 6.22
N LYS A 224 12.55 5.85 6.91
CA LYS A 224 13.39 6.42 7.98
C LYS A 224 14.28 7.56 7.46
N GLU A 225 14.71 7.50 6.20
CA GLU A 225 15.61 8.48 5.61
C GLU A 225 14.96 9.85 5.35
N ASN A 226 13.64 9.91 5.14
CA ASN A 226 12.94 11.15 4.80
C ASN A 226 11.79 11.52 5.74
N VAL A 227 11.55 10.74 6.80
CA VAL A 227 10.43 10.94 7.74
C VAL A 227 10.43 12.33 8.36
N LYS A 228 11.59 12.85 8.78
CA LYS A 228 11.72 14.20 9.34
C LYS A 228 11.28 15.26 8.32
N ALA A 229 11.83 15.21 7.10
CA ALA A 229 11.52 16.17 6.05
C ALA A 229 10.04 16.11 5.62
N THR A 230 9.49 14.91 5.47
CA THR A 230 8.16 14.69 4.87
C THR A 230 7.01 14.82 5.86
N ILE A 231 7.22 14.51 7.14
CA ILE A 231 6.18 14.55 8.17
C ILE A 231 6.30 15.80 9.04
N VAL A 232 7.51 16.13 9.50
CA VAL A 232 7.72 17.17 10.52
C VAL A 232 8.04 18.51 9.87
N ASP A 233 9.07 18.57 9.04
CA ASP A 233 9.50 19.84 8.42
C ASP A 233 8.45 20.34 7.40
N SER A 234 7.65 19.43 6.83
CA SER A 234 6.48 19.77 6.00
C SER A 234 5.30 20.33 6.81
N GLY A 235 5.34 20.25 8.13
CA GLY A 235 4.26 20.63 9.04
C GLY A 235 3.04 19.72 9.02
N TYR A 236 3.16 18.47 8.55
CA TYR A 236 2.04 17.52 8.54
C TYR A 236 1.68 17.08 9.97
N TYR A 237 2.69 16.73 10.77
CA TYR A 237 2.56 16.52 12.21
C TYR A 237 3.63 17.30 12.98
N PRO A 238 3.32 17.74 14.22
CA PRO A 238 4.33 18.35 15.07
C PRO A 238 5.37 17.31 15.52
N SER A 239 6.62 17.73 15.69
CA SER A 239 7.71 16.86 16.17
C SER A 239 7.42 16.22 17.53
N SER A 240 6.63 16.89 18.38
CA SER A 240 6.24 16.41 19.71
C SER A 240 5.42 15.12 19.73
N TYR A 241 4.89 14.68 18.58
CA TYR A 241 4.21 13.40 18.45
C TYR A 241 5.18 12.21 18.41
N PHE A 242 6.48 12.48 18.21
CA PHE A 242 7.48 11.45 17.95
C PHE A 242 8.67 11.55 18.91
N SER A 243 9.29 10.40 19.14
CA SER A 243 10.52 10.25 19.92
C SER A 243 11.60 9.60 19.05
N GLY A 244 12.87 9.96 19.28
CA GLY A 244 14.00 9.40 18.54
C GLY A 244 14.11 9.87 17.08
N LEU A 245 13.51 11.02 16.75
CA LEU A 245 13.65 11.68 15.45
C LEU A 245 14.93 12.51 15.45
N GLU A 246 16.00 12.00 14.83
CA GLU A 246 17.21 12.77 14.53
C GLU A 246 17.08 13.51 13.18
#